data_AF-A0A438M4F6-F1
#
_entry.id   AF-A0A438M4F6-F1
#
_cell.length_a   1.000
_cell.length_b   1.000
_cell.length_c   1.000
_cell.angle_alpha   90.00
_cell.angle_beta   90.00
_cell.angle_gamma   90.00
#
_symmetry.space_group_name_H-M   'P 1'
#
loop_
_entity.id
_entity.type
_entity.pdbx_description
1 polymer ?
#
loop_
_entity_poly.entity_id
_entity_poly.type
_entity_poly.pdbx_seq_one_letter_code
_entity_poly.pdbx_strand_id
1 'polypeptide(L)'
;MESLAKNQGLFLALYRIVVGLLFACHGVATLFDVLGGPHGEVPSVGQWPGWWAAVIELVGGALVLLGLAARAAAVICSGTMAYAYFVVHQPQALFPIENGGELAALFCWSFLLIAILGPGRWALSGLLTPSRVLEHDRR
;
A
#
# COMPACT_ATOMS: atom_id res chain seq x y z
N MET A 1 -25.54 -13.05 2.04
CA MET A 1 -24.77 -12.40 0.95
C MET A 1 -25.12 -10.93 0.79
N GLU A 2 -26.39 -10.54 0.93
CA GLU A 2 -26.89 -9.16 0.77
C GLU A 2 -26.19 -8.12 1.68
N SER A 3 -25.96 -8.44 2.96
CA SER A 3 -25.22 -7.58 3.90
C SER A 3 -23.75 -7.38 3.52
N LEU A 4 -23.13 -8.37 2.89
CA LEU A 4 -21.72 -8.30 2.46
C LEU A 4 -21.57 -7.34 1.28
N ALA A 5 -22.45 -7.45 0.29
CA ALA A 5 -22.49 -6.56 -0.86
C ALA A 5 -22.77 -5.11 -0.44
N LYS A 6 -23.72 -4.91 0.49
CA LYS A 6 -24.07 -3.58 1.03
C LYS A 6 -22.90 -2.89 1.75
N ASN A 7 -22.03 -3.67 2.41
CA ASN A 7 -20.90 -3.15 3.19
C ASN A 7 -19.54 -3.34 2.52
N GLN A 8 -19.48 -3.79 1.27
CA GLN A 8 -18.24 -4.05 0.55
C GLN A 8 -17.29 -2.85 0.57
N GLY A 9 -17.81 -1.64 0.33
CA GLY A 9 -17.00 -0.43 0.37
C GLY A 9 -16.42 -0.10 1.74
N LEU A 10 -17.09 -0.49 2.84
CA LEU A 10 -16.59 -0.33 4.21
C LEU A 10 -15.45 -1.30 4.48
N PHE A 11 -15.61 -2.58 4.12
CA PHE A 11 -14.56 -3.58 4.32
C PHE A 11 -13.30 -3.25 3.51
N LEU A 12 -13.46 -2.80 2.25
CA LEU A 12 -12.34 -2.31 1.44
C LEU A 12 -11.64 -1.11 2.08
N ALA A 13 -12.40 -0.19 2.70
CA ALA A 13 -11.83 0.96 3.39
C ALA A 13 -10.99 0.54 4.61
N LEU A 14 -11.53 -0.34 5.46
CA LEU A 14 -10.82 -0.85 6.64
C LEU A 14 -9.55 -1.60 6.24
N TYR A 15 -9.66 -2.48 5.24
CA TYR A 15 -8.52 -3.21 4.71
C TYR A 15 -7.43 -2.27 4.17
N ARG A 16 -7.83 -1.30 3.34
CA ARG A 16 -6.94 -0.27 2.79
C ARG A 16 -6.24 0.54 3.88
N ILE A 17 -6.97 0.96 4.92
CA ILE A 17 -6.43 1.76 6.02
C ILE A 17 -5.37 0.94 6.79
N VAL A 18 -5.67 -0.30 7.16
CA VAL A 18 -4.75 -1.15 7.90
C VAL A 18 -3.50 -1.46 7.07
N VAL A 19 -3.66 -1.90 5.82
CA VAL A 19 -2.53 -2.24 4.95
C VAL A 19 -1.66 -1.01 4.68
N GLY A 20 -2.27 0.14 4.37
CA GLY A 20 -1.53 1.39 4.15
C GLY A 20 -0.81 1.87 5.40
N LEU A 21 -1.42 1.74 6.59
CA LEU A 21 -0.82 2.12 7.87
C LEU A 21 0.43 1.29 8.16
N LEU A 22 0.30 -0.03 8.12
CA LEU A 22 1.40 -0.94 8.44
C LEU A 22 2.57 -0.74 7.48
N PHE A 23 2.28 -0.53 6.19
CA PHE A 23 3.31 -0.24 5.20
C PHE A 23 4.01 1.09 5.46
N ALA A 24 3.24 2.14 5.80
CA ALA A 24 3.83 3.43 6.18
C ALA A 24 4.70 3.32 7.44
N CYS A 25 4.31 2.48 8.41
CA CYS A 25 5.11 2.20 9.60
C CYS A 25 6.45 1.55 9.26
N HIS A 26 6.53 0.65 8.26
CA HIS A 26 7.81 0.09 7.81
C HIS A 26 8.74 1.17 7.23
N GLY A 27 8.18 2.08 6.44
CA GLY A 27 8.94 3.23 5.92
C GLY A 27 9.42 4.16 7.04
N VAL A 28 8.57 4.45 8.03
CA VAL A 28 8.95 5.22 9.22
C VAL A 28 10.06 4.51 10.00
N ALA A 29 9.90 3.21 10.26
CA ALA A 29 10.87 2.44 11.02
C ALA A 29 12.25 2.43 10.34
N THR A 30 12.27 2.28 9.02
CA THR A 30 13.50 2.20 8.24
C THR A 30 14.18 3.56 8.05
N LEU A 31 13.42 4.64 7.82
CA LEU A 31 13.99 5.97 7.56
C LEU A 31 14.42 6.72 8.82
N PHE A 32 13.76 6.47 9.95
CA PHE A 32 13.95 7.25 11.17
C PHE A 32 14.47 6.43 12.35
N ASP A 33 14.70 5.13 12.18
CA ASP A 33 15.20 4.22 13.23
C ASP A 33 14.34 4.25 14.50
N VAL A 34 13.02 4.16 14.30
CA VAL A 34 12.00 4.13 15.35
C VAL A 34 11.09 2.92 15.15
N LEU A 35 10.11 2.70 16.03
CA LEU A 35 9.14 1.60 15.90
C LEU A 35 9.79 0.19 15.80
N GLY A 36 11.01 0.03 16.34
CA GLY A 36 11.78 -1.21 16.27
C GLY A 36 12.90 -1.21 15.21
N GLY A 37 13.02 -0.15 14.40
CA GLY A 37 14.09 0.01 13.42
C GLY A 37 13.96 -0.91 12.20
N PRO A 38 14.87 -0.80 11.22
CA PRO A 38 14.91 -1.70 10.08
C PRO A 38 15.38 -3.10 10.48
N HIS A 39 15.03 -4.10 9.67
CA HIS A 39 15.65 -5.43 9.75
C HIS A 39 17.06 -5.34 9.13
N GLY A 40 18.03 -4.89 9.92
CA GLY A 40 19.41 -4.67 9.50
C GLY A 40 19.86 -3.24 9.78
N GLU A 41 20.75 -2.72 8.94
CA GLU A 41 21.26 -1.36 9.07
C GLU A 41 20.31 -0.33 8.44
N VAL A 42 20.26 0.86 9.03
CA VAL A 42 19.55 2.01 8.44
C VAL A 42 20.22 2.37 7.11
N PRO A 43 19.49 2.37 5.99
CA PRO A 43 20.07 2.67 4.70
C PRO A 43 20.48 4.14 4.62
N SER A 44 21.67 4.39 4.07
CA SER A 44 22.12 5.74 3.75
C SER A 44 21.21 6.40 2.70
N VAL A 45 21.16 7.74 2.69
CA VAL A 45 20.29 8.49 1.78
C VAL A 45 20.60 8.15 0.33
N GLY A 46 19.59 7.71 -0.42
CA GLY A 46 19.71 7.30 -1.82
C GLY A 46 20.22 5.87 -2.05
N GLN A 47 20.52 5.11 -0.98
CA GLN A 47 21.04 3.76 -1.10
C GLN A 47 20.02 2.81 -1.74
N TRP A 48 20.47 2.15 -2.81
CA TRP A 48 19.70 1.10 -3.46
C TRP A 48 19.83 -0.24 -2.75
N PRO A 49 18.74 -1.03 -2.59
CA PRO A 49 17.34 -0.67 -2.82
C PRO A 49 16.67 -0.04 -1.58
N GLY A 50 17.28 -0.19 -0.40
CA GLY A 50 16.61 0.01 0.90
C GLY A 50 16.04 1.41 1.14
N TRP A 51 16.77 2.47 0.78
CA TRP A 51 16.30 3.83 1.02
C TRP A 51 15.07 4.16 0.17
N TRP A 52 15.07 3.76 -1.11
CA TRP A 52 13.95 3.98 -2.02
C TRP A 52 12.73 3.15 -1.62
N ALA A 53 12.92 1.90 -1.21
CA ALA A 53 11.84 1.06 -0.68
C ALA A 53 11.17 1.74 0.52
N ALA A 54 11.94 2.23 1.48
CA ALA A 54 11.42 2.88 2.68
C ALA A 54 10.67 4.19 2.40
N VAL A 55 11.14 4.99 1.43
CA VAL A 55 10.43 6.20 0.98
C VAL A 55 9.09 5.83 0.34
N ILE A 56 9.07 4.80 -0.51
CA ILE A 56 7.83 4.31 -1.13
C ILE A 56 6.88 3.72 -0.08
N GLU A 57 7.40 2.97 0.89
CA GLU A 57 6.64 2.43 2.01
C GLU A 57 5.91 3.53 2.78
N LEU A 58 6.64 4.58 3.15
CA LEU A 58 6.09 5.73 3.86
C LEU A 58 5.07 6.50 3.00
N VAL A 59 5.49 7.00 1.84
CA VAL A 59 4.66 7.90 1.02
C VAL A 59 3.52 7.14 0.35
N GLY A 60 3.82 6.00 -0.27
CA GLY A 60 2.83 5.14 -0.91
C GLY A 60 1.86 4.53 0.10
N GLY A 61 2.35 4.07 1.25
CA GLY A 61 1.51 3.60 2.35
C GLY A 61 0.54 4.68 2.83
N ALA A 62 1.02 5.91 3.03
CA ALA A 62 0.19 7.05 3.42
C ALA A 62 -0.87 7.42 2.35
N LEU A 63 -0.49 7.46 1.07
CA LEU A 63 -1.43 7.73 -0.03
C LEU A 63 -2.54 6.66 -0.09
N VAL A 64 -2.17 5.38 0.03
CA VAL A 64 -3.13 4.28 0.11
C VAL A 64 -4.00 4.41 1.35
N LEU A 65 -3.43 4.69 2.53
CA LEU A 65 -4.16 4.89 3.80
C LEU A 65 -5.17 6.04 3.74
N LEU A 66 -4.86 7.12 3.03
CA LEU A 66 -5.76 8.26 2.88
C LEU A 66 -6.75 8.07 1.72
N GLY A 67 -6.51 7.07 0.87
CA GLY A 67 -7.33 6.85 -0.32
C GLY A 67 -7.11 7.93 -1.38
N LEU A 68 -5.90 8.52 -1.44
CA LEU A 68 -5.48 9.53 -2.41
C LEU A 68 -4.73 8.85 -3.56
N ALA A 69 -5.24 9.00 -4.79
CA ALA A 69 -4.68 8.29 -5.96
C ALA A 69 -4.46 6.79 -5.69
N ALA A 70 -5.32 6.17 -4.87
CA ALA A 70 -5.05 4.90 -4.21
C ALA A 70 -4.74 3.76 -5.17
N ARG A 71 -5.35 3.74 -6.36
CA ARG A 71 -5.05 2.72 -7.38
C ARG A 71 -3.61 2.84 -7.87
N ALA A 72 -3.18 4.05 -8.24
CA ALA A 72 -1.82 4.30 -8.71
C ALA A 72 -0.79 4.06 -7.60
N ALA A 73 -1.04 4.58 -6.40
CA ALA A 73 -0.17 4.34 -5.24
C ALA A 73 -0.05 2.84 -4.92
N ALA A 74 -1.16 2.10 -4.93
CA ALA A 74 -1.15 0.67 -4.67
C ALA A 74 -0.40 -0.13 -5.75
N VAL A 75 -0.47 0.26 -7.03
CA VAL A 75 0.36 -0.38 -8.08
C VAL A 75 1.84 -0.21 -7.80
N ILE A 76 2.27 0.99 -7.38
CA ILE A 76 3.68 1.27 -7.03
C ILE A 76 4.11 0.45 -5.80
N CYS A 77 3.30 0.44 -4.74
CA CYS A 77 3.59 -0.35 -3.54
C CYS A 77 3.64 -1.85 -3.84
N SER A 78 2.71 -2.35 -4.65
CA SER A 78 2.68 -3.76 -5.09
C SER A 78 3.94 -4.11 -5.87
N GLY A 79 4.33 -3.29 -6.85
CA GLY A 79 5.55 -3.50 -7.64
C GLY A 79 6.82 -3.46 -6.80
N THR A 80 6.88 -2.58 -5.79
CA THR A 80 8.02 -2.49 -4.85
C THR A 80 8.17 -3.79 -4.05
N MET A 81 7.06 -4.36 -3.59
CA MET A 81 7.06 -5.62 -2.85
C MET A 81 7.26 -6.84 -3.74
N ALA A 82 6.82 -6.81 -5.00
CA ALA A 82 7.19 -7.81 -5.99
C ALA A 82 8.72 -7.80 -6.24
N TYR A 83 9.31 -6.62 -6.40
CA TYR A 83 10.78 -6.49 -6.50
C TYR A 83 11.46 -7.04 -5.26
N ALA A 84 11.02 -6.65 -4.05
CA ALA A 84 11.59 -7.16 -2.80
C ALA A 84 11.52 -8.69 -2.75
N TYR A 85 10.37 -9.28 -3.09
CA TYR A 85 10.23 -10.74 -3.10
C TYR A 85 11.17 -11.41 -4.10
N PHE A 86 11.11 -11.05 -5.39
CA PHE A 86 11.85 -11.77 -6.42
C PHE A 86 13.36 -11.47 -6.44
N VAL A 87 13.78 -10.29 -6.01
CA VAL A 87 15.19 -9.85 -6.09
C VAL A 87 15.92 -10.01 -4.77
N VAL A 88 15.24 -9.82 -3.63
CA VAL A 88 15.88 -9.89 -2.30
C VAL A 88 15.63 -11.24 -1.62
N HIS A 89 14.38 -11.70 -1.58
CA HIS A 89 14.01 -12.88 -0.79
C HIS A 89 14.12 -14.20 -1.55
N GLN A 90 13.57 -14.30 -2.76
CA GLN A 90 13.51 -15.55 -3.52
C GLN A 90 14.87 -16.22 -3.76
N PRO A 91 16.00 -15.49 -3.93
CA PRO A 91 17.32 -16.11 -4.01
C PRO A 91 17.78 -16.86 -2.75
N GLN A 92 17.20 -16.58 -1.57
CA GLN A 92 17.63 -17.16 -0.29
C GLN A 92 17.04 -18.56 -0.03
N ALA A 93 15.82 -18.83 -0.48
CA ALA A 93 15.16 -20.14 -0.41
C ALA A 93 13.92 -20.19 -1.31
N LEU A 94 13.43 -21.40 -1.61
CA LEU A 94 12.26 -21.59 -2.49
C LEU A 94 10.97 -21.07 -1.86
N PHE A 95 10.70 -21.40 -0.60
CA PHE A 95 9.45 -21.03 0.05
C PHE A 95 9.56 -19.69 0.82
N PRO A 96 8.53 -18.82 0.75
CA PRO A 96 8.51 -17.54 1.47
C PRO A 96 8.81 -17.65 2.98
N ILE A 97 8.34 -18.74 3.59
CA ILE A 97 8.52 -19.02 5.03
C ILE A 97 9.99 -19.30 5.38
N GLU A 98 10.79 -19.75 4.41
CA GLU A 98 12.21 -20.08 4.59
C GLU A 98 13.12 -18.91 4.25
N ASN A 99 12.67 -17.97 3.40
CA ASN A 99 13.46 -16.83 2.93
C ASN A 99 13.08 -15.46 3.52
N GLY A 100 12.11 -15.44 4.45
CA GLY A 100 11.60 -14.21 5.05
C GLY A 100 10.75 -13.32 4.12
N GLY A 101 10.43 -13.81 2.91
CA GLY A 101 9.67 -13.09 1.88
C GLY A 101 8.16 -13.15 2.05
N GLU A 102 7.66 -13.77 3.12
CA GLU A 102 6.22 -13.88 3.36
C GLU A 102 5.53 -12.50 3.42
N LEU A 103 6.11 -11.54 4.15
CA LEU A 103 5.57 -10.17 4.22
C LEU A 103 5.62 -9.46 2.85
N ALA A 104 6.71 -9.62 2.09
CA ALA A 104 6.82 -9.06 0.75
C ALA A 104 5.71 -9.61 -0.16
N ALA A 105 5.46 -10.92 -0.14
CA ALA A 105 4.37 -11.53 -0.90
C ALA A 105 3.00 -11.03 -0.43
N LEU A 106 2.76 -10.98 0.88
CA LEU A 106 1.49 -10.54 1.45
C LEU A 106 1.18 -9.08 1.10
N PHE A 107 2.13 -8.16 1.27
CA PHE A 107 1.93 -6.76 0.88
C PHE A 107 1.77 -6.60 -0.63
N CYS A 108 2.55 -7.33 -1.45
CA CYS A 108 2.44 -7.32 -2.90
C CYS A 108 1.00 -7.61 -3.36
N TRP A 109 0.44 -8.73 -2.90
CA TRP A 109 -0.93 -9.14 -3.25
C TRP A 109 -1.98 -8.26 -2.60
N SER A 110 -1.75 -7.78 -1.37
CA SER A 110 -2.68 -6.87 -0.69
C SER A 110 -2.86 -5.56 -1.46
N PHE A 111 -1.76 -4.96 -1.89
CA PHE A 111 -1.81 -3.75 -2.70
C PHE A 111 -2.37 -4.01 -4.10
N LEU A 112 -2.08 -5.16 -4.72
CA LEU A 112 -2.67 -5.52 -6.00
C LEU A 112 -4.21 -5.62 -5.89
N LEU A 113 -4.73 -6.20 -4.81
CA LEU A 113 -6.17 -6.25 -4.55
C LEU A 113 -6.76 -4.86 -4.37
N ILE A 114 -6.10 -3.96 -3.62
CA ILE A 114 -6.54 -2.56 -3.48
C ILE A 114 -6.52 -1.85 -4.85
N ALA A 115 -5.49 -2.08 -5.66
CA ALA A 115 -5.38 -1.51 -6.99
C ALA A 115 -6.52 -1.96 -7.92
N ILE A 116 -6.94 -3.23 -7.84
CA ILE A 116 -8.02 -3.80 -8.66
C ILE A 116 -9.40 -3.36 -8.14
N LEU A 117 -9.67 -3.58 -6.85
CA LEU A 117 -10.98 -3.36 -6.21
C LEU A 117 -11.27 -1.87 -5.98
N GLY A 118 -10.23 -1.03 -5.96
CA GLY A 118 -10.34 0.41 -5.81
C GLY A 118 -10.39 0.88 -4.35
N PRO A 119 -10.56 2.20 -4.15
CA PRO A 119 -10.32 2.85 -2.86
C PRO A 119 -11.33 2.54 -1.74
N GLY A 120 -12.51 2.00 -2.07
CA GLY A 120 -13.59 1.80 -1.10
C GLY A 120 -14.18 3.11 -0.55
N ARG A 121 -14.85 3.03 0.59
CA ARG A 121 -15.41 4.20 1.32
C ARG A 121 -14.29 5.03 1.97
N TRP A 122 -14.64 6.25 2.39
CA TRP A 122 -13.77 7.17 3.14
C TRP A 122 -12.45 7.53 2.44
N ALA A 123 -12.39 7.38 1.13
CA ALA A 123 -11.24 7.80 0.35
C ALA A 123 -11.30 9.30 0.07
N LEU A 124 -10.21 10.02 0.38
CA LEU A 124 -10.17 11.48 0.22
C LEU A 124 -10.13 11.94 -1.24
N SER A 125 -9.93 11.03 -2.21
CA SER A 125 -10.02 11.34 -3.65
C SER A 125 -11.36 11.96 -4.05
N GLY A 126 -12.45 11.68 -3.32
CA GLY A 126 -13.76 12.28 -3.54
C GLY A 126 -13.81 13.79 -3.31
N LEU A 127 -12.87 14.35 -2.54
CA LEU A 127 -12.76 15.80 -2.31
C LEU A 127 -12.05 16.52 -3.47
N LEU A 128 -11.31 15.78 -4.31
CA LEU A 128 -10.52 16.33 -5.42
C LEU A 128 -11.25 16.27 -6.76
N THR A 129 -12.41 15.60 -6.82
CA THR A 129 -13.25 15.57 -8.02
C THR A 129 -14.30 16.67 -7.90
N PRO A 130 -14.26 17.74 -8.73
CA PRO A 130 -15.33 18.72 -8.76
C PRO A 130 -16.64 17.97 -9.03
N SER A 131 -17.65 18.18 -8.19
CA SER A 131 -19.00 17.75 -8.50
C SER A 131 -19.39 18.37 -9.83
N ARG A 132 -19.39 17.57 -10.90
CA ARG A 132 -20.16 17.93 -12.09
C ARG A 132 -21.61 17.83 -11.67
N VAL A 133 -22.13 18.93 -11.14
CA VAL A 133 -23.56 19.19 -11.08
C VAL A 133 -24.01 19.12 -12.53
N LEU A 134 -24.59 17.98 -12.91
CA LEU A 134 -25.30 17.88 -14.18
C LEU A 134 -26.56 18.71 -14.03
N GLU A 135 -26.46 19.94 -14.52
CA GLU A 135 -27.61 20.81 -14.79
C GLU A 135 -28.32 20.23 -16.04
N HIS A 136 -29.09 19.18 -15.81
CA HIS A 136 -30.03 18.56 -16.74
C HIS A 136 -31.06 17.89 -15.82
N ASP A 137 -32.16 18.52 -15.44
CA ASP A 137 -33.27 18.81 -16.34
C ASP A 137 -34.18 19.89 -15.72
N ARG A 138 -34.25 21.05 -16.36
CA ARG A 138 -35.34 22.01 -16.18
C ARG A 138 -35.64 22.61 -17.54
N ARG A 139 -36.14 21.81 -18.48
CA ARG A 139 -36.94 22.27 -19.64
C ARG A 139 -38.00 21.24 -19.98
#